data_AF-A0A1F0CJQ8-F1
#
_entry.id   AF-A0A1F0CJQ8-F1
#
_cell.length_a   1.000
_cell.length_b   1.000
_cell.length_c   1.000
_cell.angle_alpha   90.00
_cell.angle_beta   90.00
_cell.angle_gamma   90.00
#
_symmetry.space_group_name_H-M   'P 1'
#
loop_
_entity.id
_entity.type
_entity.pdbx_description
1 polymer ?
#
loop_
_entity_poly.entity_id
_entity_poly.type
_entity_poly.pdbx_seq_one_letter_code
_entity_poly.pdbx_strand_id
1 'polypeptide(L)' 'MSVYLYYNRDARKLYKYGDVHYHSRRLRYLVIYVNKEDIVSVSKEIKHLKFVKDVRLSAIDDIDQDFVGNLYR' A
#
# COMPACT_ATOMS: atom_id res chain seq x y z
N MET A 1 -0.97 -0.08 -1.89
CA MET A 1 0.42 -0.09 -1.38
C MET A 1 0.55 -1.15 -0.30
N SER A 2 1.70 -1.84 -0.18
CA SER A 2 1.98 -2.76 0.92
C SER A 2 3.00 -2.17 1.91
N VAL A 3 2.71 -2.32 3.21
CA VAL A 3 3.51 -1.77 4.31
C VAL A 3 3.94 -2.93 5.21
N TYR A 4 5.25 -3.16 5.32
CA TYR A 4 5.83 -4.20 6.17
C TYR A 4 6.16 -3.64 7.54
N LEU A 5 5.93 -4.42 8.59
CA LEU A 5 6.09 -3.99 9.98
C LEU A 5 7.17 -4.79 10.72
N TYR A 6 7.84 -4.13 11.65
CA TYR A 6 8.66 -4.79 12.66
C TYR A 6 7.78 -5.50 13.71
N TYR A 7 6.67 -4.86 14.13
CA TYR A 7 5.73 -5.38 15.12
C TYR A 7 4.31 -4.85 14.91
N ASN A 8 3.29 -5.55 15.42
CA ASN A 8 1.87 -5.25 15.11
C ASN A 8 1.20 -4.27 16.09
N ARG A 9 1.81 -3.98 17.25
CA ARG A 9 1.19 -3.17 18.32
C ARG A 9 0.68 -1.82 17.82
N ASP A 10 1.44 -1.19 16.94
CA ASP A 10 1.14 0.14 16.40
C ASP A 10 0.45 0.12 15.02
N ALA A 11 0.13 -1.05 14.47
CA ALA A 11 -0.40 -1.19 13.10
C ALA A 11 -1.67 -0.36 12.86
N ARG A 12 -2.52 -0.18 13.87
CA ARG A 12 -3.75 0.64 13.80
C ARG A 12 -3.46 2.12 13.52
N LYS A 13 -2.27 2.63 13.85
CA LYS A 13 -1.87 4.01 13.53
C LYS A 13 -1.80 4.25 12.03
N LEU A 14 -1.71 3.18 11.21
CA LEU A 14 -1.70 3.31 9.76
C LEU A 14 -3.07 3.64 9.17
N TYR A 15 -4.16 3.46 9.93
CA TYR A 15 -5.54 3.63 9.45
C TYR A 15 -5.87 5.11 9.18
N LYS A 16 -5.08 6.03 9.72
CA LYS A 16 -5.21 7.47 9.45
C LYS A 16 -4.72 7.88 8.05
N TYR A 17 -3.93 7.02 7.39
CA TYR A 17 -3.32 7.33 6.10
C TYR A 17 -4.13 6.85 4.90
N GLY A 18 -5.16 6.03 5.13
CA GLY A 18 -5.94 5.43 4.06
C GLY A 18 -6.71 4.20 4.53
N ASP A 19 -7.39 3.57 3.60
CA ASP A 19 -8.21 2.40 3.89
C ASP A 19 -7.37 1.12 3.91
N VAL A 20 -7.49 0.35 4.99
CA VAL A 20 -6.71 -0.88 5.19
C VAL A 20 -7.51 -2.05 4.67
N HIS A 21 -7.13 -2.51 3.48
CA HIS A 21 -7.79 -3.63 2.83
C HIS A 21 -7.44 -4.98 3.46
N TYR A 22 -6.19 -5.14 3.91
CA TYR A 22 -5.73 -6.40 4.48
C TYR A 22 -4.64 -6.18 5.53
N HIS A 23 -4.62 -7.05 6.55
CA HIS A 23 -3.58 -7.06 7.57
C HIS A 23 -3.20 -8.50 7.94
N SER A 24 -1.98 -8.89 7.58
CA SER A 24 -1.39 -10.15 8.04
C SER A 24 -0.64 -9.97 9.34
N ARG A 25 -1.22 -10.43 10.46
CA ARG A 25 -0.56 -10.39 11.77
C ARG A 25 0.64 -11.34 11.86
N ARG A 26 0.58 -12.49 11.17
CA ARG A 26 1.64 -13.51 11.16
C ARG A 26 2.84 -13.07 10.34
N LEU A 27 2.62 -12.55 9.13
CA LEU A 27 3.67 -12.08 8.23
C LEU A 27 4.06 -10.62 8.46
N ARG A 28 3.33 -9.90 9.34
CA ARG A 28 3.57 -8.51 9.74
C ARG A 28 3.61 -7.56 8.54
N TYR A 29 2.53 -7.53 7.77
CA TYR A 29 2.34 -6.53 6.73
C TYR A 29 0.87 -6.16 6.55
N LEU A 30 0.63 -5.00 5.95
CA LEU A 30 -0.69 -4.48 5.63
C LEU A 30 -0.75 -4.08 4.17
N VAL A 31 -1.94 -4.17 3.59
CA VAL A 31 -2.28 -3.57 2.29
C VAL A 31 -3.18 -2.39 2.57
N ILE A 32 -2.77 -1.22 2.09
CA ILE A 32 -3.46 0.07 2.30
C ILE A 32 -3.68 0.75 0.96
N TYR A 33 -4.89 1.26 0.77
CA TYR A 33 -5.27 2.14 -0.34
C TYR A 33 -5.14 3.59 0.10
N VAL A 34 -4.48 4.38 -0.74
CA VAL A 34 -4.22 5.80 -0.55
C VAL A 34 -4.50 6.49 -1.88
N ASN A 35 -4.99 7.72 -1.83
CA ASN A 35 -5.19 8.53 -3.04
C ASN A 35 -3.87 8.70 -3.80
N LYS A 36 -3.95 8.73 -5.13
CA LYS A 36 -2.78 8.81 -6.01
C LYS A 36 -1.99 10.10 -5.80
N GLU A 37 -2.69 11.22 -5.59
CA GLU A 37 -2.10 12.54 -5.35
C GLU A 37 -1.26 12.56 -4.07
N ASP A 38 -1.67 11.81 -3.06
CA ASP A 38 -1.04 11.78 -1.73
C ASP A 38 0.00 10.65 -1.57
N ILE A 39 0.16 9.78 -2.57
CA ILE A 39 0.91 8.53 -2.39
C ILE A 39 2.38 8.76 -2.03
N VAL A 40 2.98 9.80 -2.60
CA VAL A 40 4.40 10.16 -2.38
C VAL A 40 4.60 10.72 -0.97
N SER A 41 3.75 11.67 -0.54
CA SER A 41 3.83 12.29 0.78
C SER A 41 3.56 11.26 1.89
N VAL A 42 2.47 10.49 1.76
CA VAL A 42 2.08 9.44 2.71
C VAL A 42 3.14 8.36 2.81
N SER A 43 3.72 7.90 1.68
CA SER A 43 4.79 6.90 1.73
C SER A 43 6.03 7.39 2.48
N LYS A 44 6.38 8.68 2.35
CA LYS A 44 7.51 9.29 3.06
C LYS A 44 7.25 9.37 4.56
N GLU A 45 6.04 9.77 4.95
CA GLU A 45 5.64 9.81 6.36
C GLU A 45 5.62 8.42 7.00
N ILE A 46 5.00 7.44 6.32
CA ILE A 46 4.91 6.07 6.82
C ILE A 46 6.32 5.46 7.01
N LYS A 47 7.26 5.73 6.10
CA LYS A 47 8.66 5.26 6.22
C LYS A 47 9.38 5.80 7.47
N HIS A 48 8.97 6.94 8.03
CA HIS A 48 9.58 7.50 9.25
C HIS A 48 9.06 6.85 10.54
N LEU A 49 7.99 6.06 10.47
CA LEU A 49 7.40 5.42 11.64
C LEU A 49 8.29 4.26 12.10
N LYS A 50 8.68 4.26 13.38
CA LYS A 50 9.60 3.26 13.97
C LYS A 50 9.15 1.81 13.83
N PHE A 51 7.85 1.57 13.69
CA PHE A 51 7.27 0.23 13.57
C PHE A 51 7.17 -0.27 12.12
N VAL A 52 7.48 0.59 11.15
CA VAL A 52 7.49 0.28 9.72
C VAL A 52 8.89 -0.17 9.33
N LYS A 53 8.95 -1.31 8.64
CA LYS A 53 10.17 -1.91 8.10
C LYS A 53 10.43 -1.47 6.67
N ASP A 54 9.41 -1.55 5.83
CA ASP A 54 9.50 -1.25 4.40
C ASP A 54 8.13 -0.86 3.86
N VAL A 55 8.12 -0.11 2.76
CA VAL A 55 6.91 0.35 2.07
C VAL A 55 7.09 0.12 0.57
N ARG A 56 6.21 -0.68 -0.02
CA ARG A 56 6.21 -0.98 -1.46
C ARG A 56 4.96 -0.43 -2.13
N LEU A 57 5.19 0.46 -3.09
CA LEU A 57 4.13 1.02 -3.93
C LEU A 57 3.55 -0.06 -4.85
N SER A 58 2.29 0.12 -5.23
CA SER A 58 1.65 -0.76 -6.21
C SER A 58 2.06 -0.30 -7.60
N ALA A 59 2.47 -1.21 -8.47
CA ALA A 59 2.75 -0.94 -9.89
C ALA A 59 1.50 -1.11 -10.77
N ILE A 60 0.31 -1.30 -10.18
CA ILE A 60 -0.93 -1.54 -10.93
C ILE A 60 -1.29 -0.36 -11.85
N ASP A 61 -0.95 0.85 -11.44
CA ASP A 61 -1.15 2.08 -12.21
C ASP A 61 -0.22 2.17 -13.43
N ASP A 62 0.89 1.43 -13.43
CA ASP A 62 1.88 1.42 -14.52
C ASP A 62 1.53 0.36 -15.59
N ILE A 63 0.46 -0.43 -15.37
CA ILE A 63 0.01 -1.43 -16.33
C ILE A 63 -0.76 -0.72 -17.44
N ASP A 64 -0.28 -0.87 -18.67
CA ASP A 64 -0.98 -0.41 -19.86
C ASP A 64 -2.34 -1.13 -19.99
N GLN A 65 -3.41 -0.33 -20.03
CA GLN A 65 -4.78 -0.80 -20.16
C GLN A 65 -5.36 -0.49 -21.55
N ASP A 66 -4.54 -0.07 -22.52
CA ASP A 66 -4.95 0.10 -23.90
C ASP A 66 -5.08 -1.28 -24.58
N PHE A 67 -6.18 -1.96 -24.27
CA PHE A 67 -6.53 -3.25 -24.87
C PHE A 67 -6.90 -3.06 -26.35
N VAL A 68 -5.90 -3.09 -27.23
CA VAL A 68 -6.08 -3.14 -28.69
C VAL A 68 -6.36 -4.57 -29.16
N GLY A 69 -7.50 -5.12 -28.77
CA GLY A 69 -7.92 -6.47 -29.18
C GLY A 69 -9.43 -6.55 -29.31
N ASN A 70 -9.91 -6.81 -30.52
CA ASN A 70 -11.31 -7.13 -30.75
C ASN A 70 -11.59 -8.49 -30.06
N LEU A 71 -12.26 -8.47 -28.90
CA LEU A 71 -12.66 -9.66 -28.14
C LEU A 71 -13.74 -10.50 -28.84
N TYR A 72 -14.18 -10.05 -30.01
CA TYR A 72 -15.13 -10.74 -30.88
C TYR A 72 -14.39 -11.21 -32.14
N ARG A 73 -14.05 -12.49 -32.18
CA ARG A 73 -13.77 -13.23 -33.42
C ARG A 73 -14.63 -14.47 -33.46
#